data_AF-M7Z3L6-F1
#
_entry.id   AF-M7Z3L6-F1
#
_cell.length_a   1.000
_cell.length_b   1.000
_cell.length_c   1.000
_cell.angle_alpha   90.00
_cell.angle_beta   90.00
_cell.angle_gamma   90.00
#
_symmetry.space_group_name_H-M   'P 1'
#
loop_
_entity.id
_entity.type
_entity.pdbx_description
1 polymer ?
#
loop_
_entity_poly.entity_id
_entity_poly.type
_entity_poly.pdbx_seq_one_letter_code
_entity_poly.pdbx_strand_id
1 'polypeptide(L)'
;MATRAKQDSHENPFEKPSRALRHTKRTFSASPLLPVHCMLGLLRVAWWRWSSMEAKRRRRGVLDLEAQFAFFRSQHRHPVNAAAHALLAGPILFTNLLILHFLPLPLPLDPALALALAYAASYLAVDRRAGALAGLLFLGAWAASRALAARLGFALSWKLVLATHLFCWTWQFLGHGLFEKRGPTVRELPEVFLMEPFLILLQILNKLFGYESYPGFSKNVDKKMEADLSLRKSRELKQSKMN
;
A
#
# COMPACT_ATOMS: atom_id res chain seq x y z
N MET A 1 28.46 -36.19 -96.75
CA MET A 1 28.00 -35.52 -95.51
C MET A 1 27.91 -36.59 -94.43
N ALA A 2 28.99 -36.92 -93.72
CA ALA A 2 29.57 -36.21 -92.56
C ALA A 2 28.68 -36.28 -91.30
N THR A 3 29.09 -37.19 -90.40
CA THR A 3 29.14 -37.13 -88.91
C THR A 3 27.85 -37.10 -88.09
N ARG A 4 27.76 -37.66 -86.88
CA ARG A 4 28.51 -38.66 -86.07
C ARG A 4 27.66 -38.87 -84.81
N ALA A 5 27.60 -40.11 -84.32
CA ALA A 5 26.80 -40.55 -83.18
C ALA A 5 27.57 -40.57 -81.84
N LYS A 6 26.80 -40.79 -80.75
CA LYS A 6 27.09 -41.42 -79.44
C LYS A 6 27.73 -40.61 -78.30
N GLN A 7 26.89 -40.29 -77.29
CA GLN A 7 26.73 -40.90 -75.95
C GLN A 7 27.86 -41.65 -75.20
N ASP A 8 27.73 -41.53 -73.85
CA ASP A 8 28.27 -42.33 -72.71
C ASP A 8 29.74 -42.05 -72.31
N SER A 9 30.22 -42.12 -71.06
CA SER A 9 29.81 -42.81 -69.83
C SER A 9 30.58 -42.27 -68.60
N HIS A 10 30.11 -42.65 -67.41
CA HIS A 10 30.76 -42.62 -66.08
C HIS A 10 32.17 -43.24 -66.01
N GLU A 11 33.05 -42.76 -65.09
CA GLU A 11 33.54 -43.46 -63.87
C GLU A 11 34.70 -42.72 -63.15
N ASN A 12 34.82 -42.99 -61.85
CA ASN A 12 35.72 -42.47 -60.80
C ASN A 12 36.91 -43.45 -60.60
N PRO A 13 38.14 -43.06 -60.20
CA PRO A 13 38.57 -43.43 -58.83
C PRO A 13 39.69 -42.57 -58.18
N PHE A 14 39.70 -42.54 -56.85
CA PHE A 14 40.85 -42.45 -55.92
C PHE A 14 42.20 -41.89 -56.42
N GLU A 15 42.60 -40.72 -55.89
CA GLU A 15 44.00 -40.49 -55.50
C GLU A 15 44.11 -39.36 -54.44
N LYS A 16 44.57 -39.71 -53.23
CA LYS A 16 45.13 -38.77 -52.24
C LYS A 16 46.64 -38.74 -52.44
N PRO A 17 47.27 -37.58 -52.21
CA PRO A 17 48.50 -37.61 -51.43
C PRO A 17 48.49 -36.63 -50.25
N SER A 18 49.27 -37.04 -49.26
CA SER A 18 49.37 -36.58 -47.88
C SER A 18 50.43 -35.46 -47.71
N ARG A 19 50.40 -34.82 -46.53
CA ARG A 19 51.34 -33.82 -45.95
C ARG A 19 51.04 -32.36 -46.33
N ALA A 20 50.99 -31.38 -45.42
CA ALA A 20 51.54 -31.30 -44.07
C ALA A 20 50.64 -30.48 -43.14
N LEU A 21 50.46 -30.98 -41.90
CA LEU A 21 49.92 -30.23 -40.78
C LEU A 21 50.84 -29.03 -40.47
N ARG A 22 50.37 -27.82 -40.73
CA ARG A 22 50.87 -26.63 -40.05
C ARG A 22 50.05 -26.44 -38.79
N HIS A 23 50.57 -26.93 -37.67
CA HIS A 23 50.06 -26.60 -36.33
C HIS A 23 50.33 -25.12 -36.04
N THR A 24 49.41 -24.23 -36.43
CA THR A 24 49.30 -22.93 -35.76
C THR A 24 48.59 -23.16 -34.43
N LYS A 25 49.37 -23.25 -33.34
CA LYS A 25 48.85 -23.12 -31.98
C LYS A 25 48.25 -21.71 -31.85
N ARG A 26 46.95 -21.56 -32.11
CA ARG A 26 46.18 -20.45 -31.54
C ARG A 26 45.94 -20.79 -30.09
N THR A 27 46.72 -20.18 -29.21
CA THR A 27 46.40 -20.11 -27.79
C THR A 27 45.08 -19.36 -27.64
N PHE A 28 44.00 -20.10 -27.35
CA PHE A 28 42.74 -19.51 -26.92
C PHE A 28 42.94 -19.09 -25.46
N SER A 29 43.38 -17.85 -25.25
CA SER A 29 43.33 -17.23 -23.93
C SER A 29 41.85 -16.98 -23.62
N ALA A 30 41.26 -17.85 -22.79
CA ALA A 30 39.95 -17.60 -22.21
C ALA A 30 40.10 -16.41 -21.24
N SER A 31 39.81 -15.20 -21.74
CA SER A 31 39.65 -14.02 -20.88
C SER A 31 38.32 -14.16 -20.13
N PRO A 32 38.29 -14.21 -18.78
CA PRO A 32 37.06 -14.33 -18.01
C PRO A 32 36.46 -12.94 -17.75
N LEU A 33 36.44 -12.09 -18.78
CA LEU A 33 35.95 -10.73 -18.66
C LEU A 33 34.78 -10.58 -19.61
N LEU A 34 33.58 -10.86 -19.08
CA LEU A 34 32.36 -10.26 -19.61
C LEU A 34 32.67 -8.77 -19.83
N PRO A 35 32.52 -8.25 -21.05
CA PRO A 35 32.85 -6.86 -21.31
C PRO A 35 32.00 -6.00 -20.37
N VAL A 36 32.64 -5.06 -19.68
CA VAL A 36 32.03 -4.16 -18.67
C VAL A 36 30.73 -3.52 -19.19
N HIS A 37 30.60 -3.36 -20.51
CA HIS A 37 29.39 -2.95 -21.20
C HIS A 37 28.17 -3.86 -21.00
N CYS A 38 28.35 -5.18 -20.98
CA CYS A 38 27.28 -6.16 -20.75
C CYS A 38 26.78 -6.11 -19.30
N MET A 39 27.71 -5.91 -18.34
CA MET A 39 27.37 -5.77 -16.92
C MET A 39 26.65 -4.44 -16.63
N LEU A 40 27.10 -3.33 -17.24
CA LEU A 40 26.42 -2.04 -17.16
C LEU A 40 25.04 -2.04 -17.83
N GLY A 41 24.86 -2.80 -18.91
CA GLY A 41 23.56 -3.01 -19.56
C GLY A 41 22.58 -3.76 -18.67
N LEU A 42 23.01 -4.86 -18.05
CA LEU A 42 22.20 -5.63 -17.10
C LEU A 42 21.88 -4.83 -15.84
N LEU A 43 22.83 -4.04 -15.32
CA LEU A 43 22.61 -3.13 -14.20
C LEU A 43 21.66 -1.99 -14.58
N ARG A 44 21.71 -1.44 -15.80
CA ARG A 44 20.74 -0.45 -16.29
C ARG A 44 19.35 -1.02 -16.47
N VAL A 45 19.21 -2.24 -16.98
CA VAL A 45 17.91 -2.90 -17.11
C VAL A 45 17.36 -3.28 -15.73
N ALA A 46 18.20 -3.78 -14.83
CA ALA A 46 17.83 -4.06 -13.45
C ALA A 46 17.45 -2.77 -12.70
N TRP A 47 18.22 -1.69 -12.86
CA TRP A 47 17.93 -0.37 -12.33
C TRP A 47 16.63 0.19 -12.90
N TRP A 48 16.44 0.18 -14.23
CA TRP A 48 15.21 0.65 -14.85
C TRP A 48 13.99 -0.16 -14.39
N ARG A 49 14.13 -1.48 -14.24
CA ARG A 49 13.07 -2.38 -13.76
C ARG A 49 12.82 -2.22 -12.25
N TRP A 50 13.86 -1.97 -11.46
CA TRP A 50 13.78 -1.64 -10.03
C TRP A 50 13.14 -0.27 -9.81
N SER A 51 13.61 0.78 -10.49
CA SER A 51 13.02 2.12 -10.52
C SER A 51 11.60 2.11 -11.06
N SER A 52 11.28 1.27 -12.05
CA SER A 52 9.89 1.10 -12.53
C SER A 52 9.01 0.38 -11.50
N MET A 53 9.56 -0.51 -10.67
CA MET A 53 8.83 -1.13 -9.56
C MET A 53 8.63 -0.18 -8.37
N GLU A 54 9.59 0.73 -8.11
CA GLU A 54 9.50 1.76 -7.07
C GLU A 54 8.61 2.93 -7.49
N ALA A 55 8.68 3.36 -8.76
CA ALA A 55 7.81 4.36 -9.35
C ALA A 55 6.34 3.90 -9.39
N LYS A 56 6.10 2.58 -9.36
CA LYS A 56 4.77 1.99 -9.23
C LYS A 56 4.32 1.84 -7.76
N ARG A 57 4.79 2.70 -6.86
CA ARG A 57 4.05 2.97 -5.61
C ARG A 57 2.77 3.69 -6.02
N ARG A 58 1.74 2.95 -6.45
CA ARG A 58 0.41 3.55 -6.65
C ARG A 58 0.05 4.19 -5.30
N ARG A 59 0.03 5.51 -5.24
CA ARG A 59 -0.66 6.18 -4.13
C ARG A 59 -2.06 5.59 -4.13
N ARG A 60 -2.49 5.09 -2.98
CA ARG A 60 -3.89 4.72 -2.82
C ARG A 60 -4.65 6.03 -2.90
N GLY A 61 -5.59 6.11 -3.84
CA GLY A 61 -6.43 7.29 -3.93
C GLY A 61 -7.35 7.31 -2.73
N VAL A 62 -7.62 8.49 -2.17
CA VAL A 62 -8.61 8.67 -1.06
C VAL A 62 -10.02 8.18 -1.45
N LEU A 63 -10.27 7.93 -2.74
CA LEU A 63 -11.52 7.35 -3.24
C LEU A 63 -11.43 5.85 -3.63
N ASP A 64 -10.24 5.23 -3.62
CA ASP A 64 -10.08 3.78 -3.87
C ASP A 64 -10.31 3.01 -2.57
N LEU A 65 -11.59 2.80 -2.25
CA LEU A 65 -12.02 2.14 -1.02
C LEU A 65 -11.40 0.75 -0.85
N GLU A 66 -11.35 -0.05 -1.92
CA GLU A 66 -10.78 -1.39 -1.84
C GLU A 66 -9.31 -1.36 -1.46
N ALA A 67 -8.52 -0.47 -2.08
CA ALA A 67 -7.10 -0.38 -1.80
C ALA A 67 -6.83 0.15 -0.38
N GLN A 68 -7.63 1.12 0.09
CA GLN A 68 -7.56 1.62 1.45
C GLN A 68 -7.92 0.56 2.48
N PHE A 69 -9.03 -0.15 2.26
CA PHE A 69 -9.49 -1.14 3.22
C PHE A 69 -8.56 -2.36 3.25
N ALA A 70 -8.02 -2.77 2.09
CA ALA A 70 -6.97 -3.78 2.02
C ALA A 70 -5.71 -3.34 2.78
N PHE A 71 -5.29 -2.09 2.61
CA PHE A 71 -4.17 -1.55 3.38
C PHE A 71 -4.45 -1.55 4.89
N PHE A 72 -5.61 -1.03 5.30
CA PHE A 72 -6.03 -1.00 6.69
C PHE A 72 -6.04 -2.39 7.34
N ARG A 73 -6.67 -3.38 6.69
CA ARG A 73 -6.69 -4.77 7.18
C ARG A 73 -5.30 -5.40 7.18
N SER A 74 -4.45 -5.03 6.23
CA SER A 74 -3.05 -5.47 6.21
C SER A 74 -2.26 -4.97 7.41
N GLN A 75 -2.66 -3.86 8.05
CA GLN A 75 -1.98 -3.25 9.21
C GLN A 75 -2.61 -3.64 10.56
N HIS A 76 -3.79 -4.25 10.57
CA HIS A 76 -4.54 -4.63 11.77
C HIS A 76 -4.97 -6.10 11.69
N ARG A 77 -4.00 -6.99 11.46
CA ARG A 77 -4.24 -8.43 11.32
C ARG A 77 -4.51 -9.08 12.67
N HIS A 78 -3.80 -8.66 13.71
CA HIS A 78 -3.99 -9.21 15.04
C HIS A 78 -5.32 -8.72 15.64
N PRO A 79 -6.21 -9.63 16.10
CA PRO A 79 -7.55 -9.27 16.53
C PRO A 79 -7.56 -8.31 17.73
N VAL A 80 -6.59 -8.43 18.65
CA VAL A 80 -6.46 -7.52 19.79
C VAL A 80 -6.08 -6.11 19.34
N ASN A 81 -5.19 -5.97 18.35
CA ASN A 81 -4.83 -4.65 17.83
C ASN A 81 -6.02 -4.01 17.12
N ALA A 82 -6.69 -4.77 16.27
CA ALA A 82 -7.90 -4.30 15.58
C ALA A 82 -9.00 -3.87 16.56
N ALA A 83 -9.20 -4.62 17.65
CA ALA A 83 -10.16 -4.27 18.70
C ALA A 83 -9.75 -3.00 19.46
N ALA A 84 -8.46 -2.84 19.78
CA ALA A 84 -7.96 -1.63 20.44
C ALA A 84 -8.23 -0.38 19.59
N HIS A 85 -7.94 -0.41 18.28
CA HIS A 85 -8.25 0.71 17.38
C HIS A 85 -9.76 0.96 17.30
N ALA A 86 -10.56 -0.09 17.17
CA ALA A 86 -12.01 0.03 17.09
C ALA A 86 -12.64 0.70 18.32
N LEU A 87 -12.12 0.39 19.52
CA LEU A 87 -12.64 0.94 20.77
C LEU A 87 -12.08 2.33 21.11
N LEU A 88 -10.82 2.62 20.74
CA LEU A 88 -10.10 3.80 21.19
C LEU A 88 -10.06 4.94 20.17
N ALA A 89 -10.35 4.68 18.89
CA ALA A 89 -10.42 5.73 17.87
C ALA A 89 -11.60 6.70 18.12
N GLY A 90 -12.77 6.17 18.52
CA GLY A 90 -13.97 6.97 18.80
C GLY A 90 -13.74 8.06 19.85
N PRO A 91 -13.22 7.73 21.05
CA PRO A 91 -12.87 8.70 22.07
C PRO A 91 -11.90 9.79 21.57
N ILE A 92 -10.84 9.44 20.83
CA ILE A 92 -9.90 10.42 20.26
C ILE A 92 -10.62 11.39 19.32
N LEU A 93 -11.43 10.87 18.40
CA LEU A 93 -12.18 11.70 17.45
C LEU A 93 -13.15 12.63 18.17
N PHE A 94 -13.85 12.12 19.19
CA PHE A 94 -14.75 12.91 20.00
C PHE A 94 -14.03 14.04 20.74
N THR A 95 -12.87 13.76 21.36
CA THR A 95 -12.11 14.77 22.09
C THR A 95 -11.44 15.78 21.16
N ASN A 96 -11.10 15.40 19.92
CA ASN A 96 -10.70 16.36 18.88
C ASN A 96 -11.82 17.35 18.56
N LEU A 97 -13.06 16.88 18.37
CA LEU A 97 -14.20 17.78 18.18
C LEU A 97 -14.44 18.67 19.41
N LEU A 98 -14.29 18.10 20.62
CA LEU A 98 -14.47 18.83 21.88
C LEU A 98 -13.54 20.03 22.00
N ILE A 99 -12.23 19.85 21.72
CA ILE A 99 -11.26 20.93 21.92
C ILE A 99 -11.37 22.03 20.87
N LEU A 100 -11.86 21.71 19.67
CA LEU A 100 -12.04 22.68 18.59
C LEU A 100 -13.07 23.77 18.92
N HIS A 101 -14.03 23.51 19.82
CA HIS A 101 -14.99 24.52 20.29
C HIS A 101 -14.34 25.68 21.04
N PHE A 102 -13.10 25.51 21.52
CA PHE A 102 -12.36 26.54 22.25
C PHE A 102 -11.32 27.26 21.38
N LEU A 103 -11.25 26.94 20.09
CA LEU A 103 -10.32 27.57 19.18
C LEU A 103 -10.87 28.94 18.73
N PRO A 104 -10.21 30.07 19.06
CA PRO A 104 -10.73 31.40 18.80
C PRO A 104 -10.47 31.82 17.34
N LEU A 105 -11.07 31.11 16.38
CA LEU A 105 -10.97 31.46 14.97
C LEU A 105 -12.06 32.48 14.59
N PRO A 106 -11.74 33.55 13.83
CA PRO A 106 -12.72 34.50 13.32
C PRO A 106 -13.45 33.92 12.09
N LEU A 107 -13.97 32.70 12.20
CA LEU A 107 -14.69 32.01 11.14
C LEU A 107 -16.20 32.03 11.42
N PRO A 108 -17.05 32.22 10.39
CA PRO A 108 -18.50 32.15 10.56
C PRO A 108 -19.01 30.74 10.87
N LEU A 109 -18.20 29.72 10.57
CA LEU A 109 -18.50 28.31 10.79
C LEU A 109 -17.65 27.78 11.97
N ASP A 110 -18.32 27.14 12.92
CA ASP A 110 -17.68 26.41 14.01
C ASP A 110 -16.61 25.42 13.47
N PRO A 111 -15.34 25.52 13.88
CA PRO A 111 -14.27 24.62 13.42
C PRO A 111 -14.57 23.14 13.64
N ALA A 112 -15.25 22.79 14.74
CA ALA A 112 -15.65 21.41 15.01
C ALA A 112 -16.71 20.93 14.02
N LEU A 113 -17.68 21.80 13.68
CA LEU A 113 -18.69 21.51 12.66
C LEU A 113 -18.06 21.38 11.27
N ALA A 114 -17.14 22.27 10.92
CA ALA A 114 -16.41 22.23 9.66
C ALA A 114 -15.67 20.90 9.49
N LEU A 115 -14.98 20.44 10.53
CA LEU A 115 -14.29 19.15 10.54
C LEU A 115 -15.29 17.99 10.38
N ALA A 116 -16.38 17.99 11.14
CA ALA A 116 -17.40 16.94 11.06
C ALA A 116 -18.03 16.85 9.65
N LEU A 117 -18.33 17.99 9.02
CA LEU A 117 -18.85 18.05 7.66
C LEU A 117 -17.82 17.58 6.62
N ALA A 118 -16.54 17.94 6.77
CA ALA A 118 -15.48 17.49 5.88
C ALA A 118 -15.31 15.96 5.92
N TYR A 119 -15.33 15.38 7.13
CA TYR A 119 -15.30 13.93 7.33
C TYR A 119 -16.54 13.27 6.73
N ALA A 120 -17.74 13.77 7.03
CA ALA A 120 -19.00 13.24 6.49
C ALA A 120 -19.03 13.27 4.96
N ALA A 121 -18.61 14.38 4.33
CA ALA A 121 -18.57 14.51 2.88
C ALA A 121 -17.56 13.54 2.24
N SER A 122 -16.38 13.40 2.86
CA SER A 122 -15.34 12.46 2.40
C SER A 122 -15.85 11.02 2.44
N TYR A 123 -16.54 10.64 3.51
CA TYR A 123 -17.04 9.27 3.67
C TYR A 123 -18.21 8.96 2.75
N LEU A 124 -19.11 9.93 2.56
CA LEU A 124 -20.21 9.81 1.61
C LEU A 124 -19.72 9.67 0.16
N ALA A 125 -18.60 10.32 -0.18
CA ALA A 125 -17.97 10.21 -1.49
C ALA A 125 -17.36 8.82 -1.75
N VAL A 126 -16.98 8.10 -0.69
CA VAL A 126 -16.32 6.79 -0.77
C VAL A 126 -17.33 5.63 -0.73
N ASP A 127 -18.34 5.70 0.13
CA ASP A 127 -19.45 4.76 0.20
C ASP A 127 -20.72 5.49 0.67
N ARG A 128 -21.79 5.45 -0.13
CA ARG A 128 -23.01 6.21 0.21
C ARG A 128 -23.71 5.73 1.48
N ARG A 129 -23.76 4.42 1.73
CA ARG A 129 -24.54 3.85 2.85
C ARG A 129 -23.73 3.89 4.14
N ALA A 130 -22.53 3.32 4.12
CA ALA A 130 -21.63 3.37 5.27
C ALA A 130 -21.20 4.81 5.57
N GLY A 131 -20.99 5.62 4.53
CA GLY A 131 -20.62 7.03 4.67
C GLY A 131 -21.75 7.89 5.22
N ALA A 132 -23.02 7.64 4.87
CA ALA A 132 -24.15 8.31 5.50
C ALA A 132 -24.24 7.98 6.99
N LEU A 133 -24.08 6.71 7.37
CA LEU A 133 -24.03 6.30 8.78
C LEU A 133 -22.86 6.98 9.51
N ALA A 134 -21.67 6.97 8.91
CA ALA A 134 -20.49 7.63 9.47
C ALA A 134 -20.74 9.15 9.66
N GLY A 135 -21.34 9.80 8.66
CA GLY A 135 -21.68 11.21 8.72
C GLY A 135 -22.67 11.53 9.84
N LEU A 136 -23.72 10.72 10.02
CA LEU A 136 -24.66 10.86 11.14
C LEU A 136 -23.97 10.69 12.49
N LEU A 137 -23.07 9.71 12.63
CA LEU A 137 -22.30 9.52 13.85
C LEU A 137 -21.37 10.71 14.14
N PHE A 138 -20.71 11.27 13.12
CA PHE A 138 -19.86 12.46 13.27
C PHE A 138 -20.67 13.71 13.64
N LEU A 139 -21.83 13.93 13.04
CA LEU A 139 -22.72 15.04 13.39
C LEU A 139 -23.29 14.88 14.82
N GLY A 140 -23.64 13.66 15.21
CA GLY A 140 -24.04 13.34 16.58
C GLY A 140 -22.90 13.60 17.58
N ALA A 141 -21.68 13.16 17.26
CA ALA A 141 -20.48 13.41 18.06
C ALA A 141 -20.17 14.92 18.18
N TRP A 142 -20.34 15.69 17.10
CA TRP A 142 -20.22 17.14 17.11
C TRP A 142 -21.25 17.80 18.04
N ALA A 143 -22.53 17.45 17.93
CA ALA A 143 -23.58 18.01 18.77
C ALA A 143 -23.33 17.67 20.26
N ALA A 144 -22.96 16.43 20.55
CA ALA A 144 -22.63 15.99 21.89
C ALA A 144 -21.36 16.66 22.44
N SER A 145 -20.31 16.83 21.62
CA SER A 145 -19.08 17.52 22.04
C SER A 145 -19.33 19.00 22.33
N ARG A 146 -20.19 19.66 21.55
CA ARG A 146 -20.60 21.05 21.78
C ARG A 146 -21.36 21.19 23.10
N ALA A 147 -22.32 20.31 23.35
CA ALA A 147 -23.06 20.29 24.62
C ALA A 147 -22.12 20.04 25.81
N LEU A 148 -21.12 19.17 25.66
CA LEU A 148 -20.14 18.89 26.69
C LEU A 148 -19.18 20.09 26.91
N ALA A 149 -18.72 20.74 25.85
CA ALA A 149 -17.86 21.93 25.91
C ALA A 149 -18.53 23.05 26.74
N ALA A 150 -19.81 23.29 26.49
CA ALA A 150 -20.60 24.29 27.22
C ALA A 150 -20.75 23.98 28.72
N ARG A 151 -20.73 22.69 29.11
CA ARG A 151 -20.87 22.26 30.50
C ARG A 151 -19.54 22.26 31.26
N LEU A 152 -18.45 21.86 30.63
CA LEU A 152 -17.16 21.68 31.29
C LEU A 152 -16.28 22.94 31.27
N GLY A 153 -16.41 23.77 30.23
CA GLY A 153 -15.48 24.85 29.96
C GLY A 153 -14.07 24.37 29.60
N PHE A 154 -13.21 25.31 29.19
CA PHE A 154 -11.90 24.98 28.60
C PHE A 154 -11.01 24.13 29.50
N ALA A 155 -10.83 24.53 30.77
CA ALA A 155 -9.86 23.91 31.66
C ALA A 155 -10.17 22.43 31.93
N LEU A 156 -11.44 22.07 32.12
CA LEU A 156 -11.85 20.68 32.36
C LEU A 156 -11.92 19.87 31.06
N SER A 157 -12.39 20.47 29.97
CA SER A 157 -12.33 19.85 28.63
C SER A 157 -10.90 19.50 28.24
N TRP A 158 -9.92 20.37 28.48
CA TRP A 158 -8.52 20.11 28.16
C TRP A 158 -7.93 18.95 28.98
N LYS A 159 -8.26 18.86 30.28
CA LYS A 159 -7.86 17.71 31.12
C LYS A 159 -8.42 16.40 30.58
N LEU A 160 -9.69 16.40 30.17
CA LEU A 160 -10.34 15.23 29.56
C LEU A 160 -9.63 14.84 28.25
N VAL A 161 -9.40 15.81 27.35
CA VAL A 161 -8.71 15.60 26.07
C VAL A 161 -7.32 15.00 26.30
N LEU A 162 -6.52 15.58 27.21
CA LEU A 162 -5.17 15.10 27.49
C LEU A 162 -5.18 13.67 28.04
N ALA A 163 -6.04 13.38 29.01
CA ALA A 163 -6.17 12.04 29.58
C ALA A 163 -6.59 11.01 28.53
N THR A 164 -7.59 11.33 27.71
CA THR A 164 -8.06 10.47 26.62
C THR A 164 -6.96 10.22 25.59
N HIS A 165 -6.26 11.27 25.15
CA HIS A 165 -5.21 11.13 24.14
C HIS A 165 -4.04 10.30 24.63
N LEU A 166 -3.53 10.58 25.84
CA LEU A 166 -2.43 9.80 26.42
C LEU A 166 -2.81 8.32 26.54
N PHE A 167 -4.00 8.02 27.08
CA PHE A 167 -4.46 6.64 27.23
C PHE A 167 -4.64 5.94 25.88
N CYS A 168 -5.42 6.55 24.98
CA CYS A 168 -5.83 5.92 23.73
C CYS A 168 -4.66 5.74 22.76
N TRP A 169 -3.79 6.75 22.61
CA TRP A 169 -2.61 6.64 21.75
C TRP A 169 -1.60 5.64 22.29
N THR A 170 -1.39 5.59 23.61
CA THR A 170 -0.47 4.61 24.21
C THR A 170 -0.90 3.19 23.82
N TRP A 171 -2.19 2.86 23.96
CA TRP A 171 -2.66 1.51 23.63
C TRP A 171 -2.68 1.22 22.13
N GLN A 172 -3.00 2.20 21.28
CA GLN A 172 -2.95 2.03 19.82
C GLN A 172 -1.51 1.83 19.32
N PHE A 173 -0.55 2.64 19.79
CA PHE A 173 0.86 2.46 19.44
C PHE A 173 1.44 1.18 20.02
N LEU A 174 1.08 0.82 21.25
CA LEU A 174 1.52 -0.43 21.86
C LEU A 174 0.98 -1.64 21.08
N GLY A 175 -0.28 -1.60 20.65
CA GLY A 175 -0.87 -2.63 19.81
C GLY A 175 -0.12 -2.81 18.48
N HIS A 176 0.21 -1.72 17.80
CA HIS A 176 1.06 -1.76 16.60
C HIS A 176 2.47 -2.31 16.89
N GLY A 177 3.12 -1.86 17.96
CA GLY A 177 4.47 -2.26 18.32
C GLY A 177 4.58 -3.74 18.71
N LEU A 178 3.67 -4.22 19.56
CA LEU A 178 3.68 -5.60 20.07
C LEU A 178 3.21 -6.62 19.02
N PHE A 179 2.12 -6.32 18.32
CA PHE A 179 1.46 -7.32 17.47
C PHE A 179 1.87 -7.24 16.00
N GLU A 180 2.02 -6.03 15.48
CA GLU A 180 2.27 -5.81 14.04
C GLU A 180 3.74 -5.51 13.76
N LYS A 181 4.50 -5.08 14.78
CA LYS A 181 5.90 -4.65 14.72
C LYS A 181 6.17 -3.58 13.66
N ARG A 182 5.11 -2.84 13.29
CA ARG A 182 5.12 -1.83 12.22
C ARG A 182 3.95 -0.86 12.39
N GLY A 183 4.12 0.34 11.86
CA GLY A 183 3.09 1.37 11.81
C GLY A 183 3.05 2.07 10.44
N PRO A 184 2.12 3.02 10.24
CA PRO A 184 2.03 3.79 9.00
C PRO A 184 3.29 4.64 8.77
N THR A 185 3.68 4.81 7.50
CA THR A 185 4.80 5.69 7.15
C THR A 185 4.36 7.15 7.10
N VAL A 186 5.28 8.11 7.29
CA VAL A 186 4.98 9.56 7.27
C VAL A 186 4.22 9.99 6.00
N ARG A 187 4.53 9.36 4.86
CA ARG A 187 3.88 9.66 3.56
C ARG A 187 2.44 9.19 3.46
N GLU A 188 2.02 8.28 4.34
CA GLU A 188 0.67 7.71 4.38
C GLU A 188 -0.21 8.42 5.42
N LEU A 189 0.36 9.25 6.29
CA LEU A 189 -0.36 9.89 7.39
C LEU A 189 -1.60 10.67 6.96
N PRO A 190 -1.60 11.54 5.93
CA PRO A 190 -2.80 12.31 5.58
C PRO A 190 -3.98 11.43 5.18
N GLU A 191 -3.70 10.35 4.43
CA GLU A 191 -4.73 9.40 4.00
C GLU A 191 -5.22 8.55 5.18
N VAL A 192 -4.30 8.10 6.04
CA VAL A 192 -4.62 7.34 7.25
C VAL A 192 -5.48 8.15 8.21
N PHE A 193 -5.09 9.39 8.55
CA PHE A 193 -5.87 10.23 9.48
C PHE A 193 -7.28 10.54 8.97
N LEU A 194 -7.45 10.75 7.67
CA LEU A 194 -8.76 11.01 7.09
C LEU A 194 -9.61 9.74 7.06
N MET A 195 -9.06 8.62 6.58
CA MET A 195 -9.85 7.43 6.24
C MET A 195 -9.95 6.40 7.36
N GLU A 196 -8.99 6.35 8.29
CA GLU A 196 -8.97 5.33 9.35
C GLU A 196 -10.26 5.25 10.18
N PRO A 197 -10.89 6.36 10.62
CA PRO A 197 -12.16 6.27 11.35
C PRO A 197 -13.27 5.59 10.53
N PHE A 198 -13.34 5.89 9.23
CA PHE A 198 -14.30 5.27 8.34
C PHE A 198 -13.97 3.79 8.10
N LEU A 199 -12.71 3.43 7.92
CA LEU A 199 -12.29 2.05 7.71
C LEU A 199 -12.50 1.18 8.96
N ILE A 200 -12.39 1.75 10.16
CA ILE A 200 -12.77 1.11 11.42
C ILE A 200 -14.28 0.83 11.43
N LEU A 201 -15.12 1.83 11.11
CA LEU A 201 -16.57 1.63 11.02
C LEU A 201 -16.91 0.56 9.98
N LEU A 202 -16.31 0.63 8.80
CA LEU A 202 -16.50 -0.35 7.74
C LEU A 202 -16.06 -1.75 8.18
N GLN A 203 -14.98 -1.87 8.95
CA GLN A 203 -14.55 -3.14 9.52
C GLN A 203 -15.56 -3.72 10.50
N ILE A 204 -16.17 -2.88 11.34
CA ILE A 204 -17.23 -3.28 12.28
C ILE A 204 -18.47 -3.72 11.50
N LEU A 205 -18.92 -2.92 10.52
CA LEU A 205 -20.06 -3.23 9.66
C LEU A 205 -19.86 -4.56 8.92
N ASN A 206 -18.68 -4.77 8.35
CA ASN A 206 -18.34 -5.99 7.63
C ASN A 206 -18.30 -7.22 8.55
N LYS A 207 -17.66 -7.14 9.73
CA LYS A 207 -17.51 -8.27 10.65
C LYS A 207 -18.79 -8.62 11.40
N LEU A 208 -19.54 -7.63 11.86
CA LEU A 208 -20.70 -7.84 12.74
C LEU A 208 -22.02 -7.95 11.98
N PHE A 209 -22.13 -7.28 10.83
CA PHE A 209 -23.39 -7.18 10.07
C PHE A 209 -23.28 -7.75 8.66
N GLY A 210 -22.11 -8.29 8.26
CA GLY A 210 -21.89 -8.81 6.92
C GLY A 210 -21.99 -7.74 5.83
N TYR A 211 -21.81 -6.45 6.19
CA TYR A 211 -21.94 -5.36 5.24
C TYR A 211 -20.86 -5.44 4.14
N GLU A 212 -21.29 -5.29 2.90
CA GLU A 212 -20.43 -5.08 1.74
C GLU A 212 -20.87 -3.83 0.99
N SER A 213 -19.91 -2.99 0.58
CA SER A 213 -20.17 -1.80 -0.24
C SER A 213 -20.83 -2.16 -1.58
N TYR A 214 -20.45 -3.31 -2.14
CA TYR A 214 -21.07 -3.95 -3.29
C TYR A 214 -20.80 -5.47 -3.24
N PRO A 215 -21.56 -6.32 -3.94
CA PRO A 215 -21.37 -7.77 -3.90
C PRO A 215 -19.96 -8.21 -4.33
N GLY A 216 -19.28 -8.95 -3.46
CA GLY A 216 -17.91 -9.43 -3.70
C GLY A 216 -16.82 -8.45 -3.27
N PHE A 217 -17.19 -7.36 -2.59
CA PHE A 217 -16.25 -6.36 -2.08
C PHE A 217 -15.18 -7.00 -1.17
N SER A 218 -15.57 -7.84 -0.20
CA SER A 218 -14.62 -8.46 0.73
C SER A 218 -13.61 -9.34 0.00
N LYS A 219 -14.07 -10.11 -1.00
CA LYS A 219 -13.23 -10.96 -1.83
C LYS A 219 -12.18 -10.16 -2.61
N ASN A 220 -12.57 -9.01 -3.17
CA ASN A 220 -11.65 -8.13 -3.90
C ASN A 220 -10.63 -7.49 -2.95
N VAL A 221 -11.07 -7.05 -1.77
CA VAL A 221 -10.21 -6.52 -0.71
C VAL A 221 -9.19 -7.55 -0.25
N ASP A 222 -9.61 -8.79 0.01
CA ASP A 222 -8.72 -9.87 0.42
C ASP A 222 -7.68 -10.17 -0.68
N LYS A 223 -8.10 -10.23 -1.95
CA LYS A 223 -7.17 -10.39 -3.08
C LYS A 223 -6.14 -9.27 -3.16
N LYS A 224 -6.55 -8.01 -2.95
CA LYS A 224 -5.62 -6.86 -2.92
C LYS A 224 -4.68 -6.93 -1.72
N MET A 225 -5.18 -7.31 -0.55
CA MET A 225 -4.38 -7.45 0.67
C MET A 225 -3.29 -8.52 0.49
N GLU A 226 -3.63 -9.69 -0.04
CA GLU A 226 -2.66 -10.77 -0.28
C GLU A 226 -1.62 -10.39 -1.34
N ALA A 227 -2.03 -9.69 -2.39
CA ALA A 227 -1.10 -9.13 -3.38
C ALA A 227 -0.13 -8.12 -2.72
N ASP A 228 -0.63 -7.24 -1.86
CA ASP A 228 0.19 -6.29 -1.12
C ASP A 228 1.17 -6.96 -0.16
N LEU A 229 0.72 -7.98 0.60
CA LEU A 229 1.55 -8.72 1.54
C LEU A 229 2.65 -9.50 0.81
N SER A 230 2.32 -10.18 -0.30
CA SER A 230 3.31 -10.92 -1.10
C SER A 230 4.34 -10.00 -1.74
N LEU A 231 3.92 -8.85 -2.29
CA LEU A 231 4.83 -7.83 -2.81
C LEU A 231 5.76 -7.30 -1.72
N ARG A 232 5.25 -7.03 -0.51
CA ARG A 232 6.06 -6.57 0.63
C ARG A 232 7.10 -7.62 1.04
N LYS A 233 6.69 -8.87 1.24
CA LYS A 233 7.60 -9.99 1.56
C LYS A 233 8.71 -10.15 0.52
N SER A 234 8.37 -9.99 -0.76
CA SER A 234 9.36 -10.07 -1.84
C SER A 234 10.41 -8.94 -1.79
N ARG A 235 10.04 -7.75 -1.26
CA ARG A 235 10.96 -6.61 -1.11
C ARG A 235 11.87 -6.78 0.09
N GLU A 236 11.34 -7.22 1.21
CA GLU A 236 12.11 -7.52 2.42
C GLU A 236 13.22 -8.55 2.13
N LEU A 237 12.88 -9.62 1.41
CA LEU A 237 13.85 -10.64 0.97
C LEU A 237 14.91 -10.10 0.00
N LYS A 238 14.60 -9.06 -0.78
CA LYS A 238 15.60 -8.43 -1.65
C LYS A 238 16.51 -7.51 -0.85
N GLN A 239 15.95 -6.73 0.08
CA GLN A 239 16.73 -5.85 0.95
C GLN A 239 17.68 -6.66 1.84
N SER A 240 17.22 -7.78 2.40
CA SER A 240 18.04 -8.64 3.25
C SER A 240 19.16 -9.36 2.50
N LYS A 241 19.09 -9.44 1.17
CA LYS A 241 20.16 -10.00 0.32
C LYS A 241 21.19 -8.96 -0.12
N MET A 242 20.85 -7.69 0.03
CA MET A 242 21.66 -6.55 -0.40
C MET A 242 22.42 -5.92 0.76
N ASN A 243 21.92 -6.11 1.99
CA ASN A 243 22.60 -5.85 3.25
C ASN A 243 23.42 -7.08 3.68
#